data_AF-A0A9D3WUU7-F1
#
_entry.id   AF-A0A9D3WUU7-F1
#
_cell.length_a   1.000
_cell.length_b   1.000
_cell.length_c   1.000
_cell.angle_alpha   90.00
_cell.angle_beta   90.00
_cell.angle_gamma   90.00
#
_symmetry.space_group_name_H-M   'P 1'
#
loop_
_entity.id
_entity.type
_entity.pdbx_description
1 polymer ?
#
loop_
_entity_poly.entity_id
_entity_poly.type
_entity_poly.pdbx_seq_one_letter_code
_entity_poly.pdbx_strand_id
1 'polypeptide(L)'
;MLKIQFFLSYKSSIWIHPEEYCVLNESISIVTSTLLLQYRQLKMGHHFGNLERVRHVITYSLSPFEQKAFPNYFTKGIPNLWRRFRSQVFKVAPPFVVAYVVYTWGNEEFERLKRKNPADFENDE
;
A
#
# COMPACT_ATOMS: atom_id res chain seq x y z
N MET A 1 -13.55 15.69 -29.32
CA MET A 1 -14.14 15.29 -30.61
C MET A 1 -13.36 15.78 -31.82
N LEU A 2 -12.88 17.04 -31.85
CA LEU A 2 -12.15 17.57 -33.02
C LEU A 2 -10.70 17.07 -33.25
N LYS A 3 -10.02 16.50 -32.26
CA LYS A 3 -8.64 15.98 -32.45
C LYS A 3 -8.56 14.63 -33.18
N ILE A 4 -9.67 13.88 -33.28
CA ILE A 4 -9.68 12.54 -33.91
C ILE A 4 -9.76 12.64 -35.44
N GLN A 5 -10.43 13.66 -35.96
CA GLN A 5 -10.54 13.90 -37.40
C GLN A 5 -9.18 14.25 -38.05
N PHE A 6 -8.26 14.87 -37.29
CA PHE A 6 -6.95 15.26 -37.81
C PHE A 6 -6.05 14.05 -38.14
N PHE A 7 -6.20 12.94 -37.40
CA PHE A 7 -5.39 11.74 -37.63
C PHE A 7 -5.89 10.93 -38.83
N LEU A 8 -7.19 11.00 -39.14
CA LEU A 8 -7.78 10.29 -40.27
C LEU A 8 -7.49 10.96 -41.63
N SER A 9 -7.23 12.28 -41.64
CA SER A 9 -6.92 13.02 -42.87
C SER A 9 -5.49 12.78 -43.40
N TYR A 10 -4.53 12.49 -42.51
CA TYR A 10 -3.12 12.30 -42.90
C TYR A 10 -2.80 10.91 -43.46
N LYS A 11 -3.74 9.96 -43.36
CA LYS A 11 -3.56 8.55 -43.78
C LYS A 11 -3.91 8.28 -45.24
N SER A 12 -4.36 9.28 -46.00
CA SER A 12 -4.77 9.14 -47.41
C SER A 12 -3.64 9.30 -48.43
N SER A 13 -2.42 9.66 -48.00
CA SER A 13 -1.31 10.03 -48.90
C SER A 13 -0.09 9.09 -48.86
N ILE A 14 -0.17 7.94 -48.20
CA ILE A 14 0.93 6.97 -48.13
C ILE A 14 0.39 5.59 -48.53
N TRP A 15 0.91 5.02 -49.63
CA TRP A 15 0.68 3.63 -50.00
C TRP A 15 1.38 2.72 -48.98
N ILE A 16 0.61 2.21 -48.03
CA ILE A 16 1.08 1.33 -46.97
C ILE A 16 0.90 -0.12 -47.43
N HIS A 17 1.89 -0.98 -47.19
CA HIS A 17 1.85 -2.40 -47.55
C HIS A 17 0.79 -3.16 -46.71
N PRO A 18 0.14 -4.21 -47.25
CA PRO A 18 -1.00 -4.90 -46.59
C PRO A 18 -0.70 -5.51 -45.21
N GLU A 19 0.57 -5.78 -44.86
CA GLU A 19 0.95 -6.24 -43.52
C GLU A 19 0.78 -5.18 -42.41
N GLU A 20 1.00 -3.90 -42.70
CA GLU A 20 0.93 -2.85 -41.68
C GLU A 20 -0.52 -2.53 -41.26
N TYR A 21 -1.52 -2.87 -42.08
CA TYR A 21 -2.93 -2.70 -41.72
C TYR A 21 -3.39 -3.69 -40.65
N CYS A 22 -2.81 -4.89 -40.60
CA CYS A 22 -3.17 -5.90 -39.61
C CYS A 22 -2.69 -5.47 -38.20
N VAL A 23 -1.44 -5.02 -38.11
CA VAL A 23 -0.80 -4.58 -36.86
C VAL A 23 -1.44 -3.29 -36.32
N LEU A 24 -1.82 -2.35 -37.20
CA LEU A 24 -2.50 -1.12 -36.79
C LEU A 24 -3.92 -1.39 -36.26
N ASN A 25 -4.65 -2.36 -36.83
CA ASN A 25 -5.99 -2.73 -36.34
C ASN A 25 -5.94 -3.46 -35.00
N GLU A 26 -4.96 -4.32 -34.77
CA GLU A 26 -4.71 -4.94 -33.45
C GLU A 26 -4.34 -3.88 -32.41
N SER A 27 -3.45 -2.95 -32.76
CA SER A 27 -3.04 -1.86 -31.86
C SER A 27 -4.21 -0.94 -31.49
N ILE A 28 -5.08 -0.61 -32.45
CA ILE A 28 -6.30 0.20 -32.20
C ILE A 28 -7.31 -0.59 -31.35
N SER A 29 -7.47 -1.89 -31.57
CA SER A 29 -8.38 -2.74 -30.79
C SER A 29 -7.90 -2.96 -29.34
N ILE A 30 -6.59 -3.04 -29.10
CA ILE A 30 -6.00 -3.15 -27.76
C ILE A 30 -6.10 -1.82 -27.01
N VAL A 31 -5.83 -0.69 -27.67
CA VAL A 31 -5.93 0.65 -27.06
C VAL A 31 -7.39 1.02 -26.76
N THR A 32 -8.34 0.63 -27.62
CA THR A 32 -9.77 0.86 -27.34
C THR A 32 -10.32 -0.08 -26.26
N SER A 33 -9.89 -1.34 -26.18
CA SER A 33 -10.35 -2.25 -25.12
C SER A 33 -9.78 -1.89 -23.74
N THR A 34 -8.53 -1.42 -23.67
CA THR A 34 -7.89 -0.97 -22.42
C THR A 34 -8.46 0.38 -21.93
N LEU A 35 -8.73 1.33 -22.84
CA LEU A 35 -9.37 2.60 -22.48
C LEU A 35 -10.85 2.43 -22.05
N LEU A 36 -11.59 1.47 -22.63
CA LEU A 36 -12.97 1.17 -22.22
C LEU A 36 -13.06 0.45 -20.86
N LEU A 37 -12.05 -0.33 -20.48
CA LEU A 37 -11.96 -0.93 -19.15
C LEU A 37 -11.57 0.09 -18.07
N GLN A 38 -10.78 1.11 -18.43
CA GLN A 38 -10.44 2.21 -17.53
C GLN A 38 -11.65 3.13 -17.24
N TYR A 39 -12.59 3.28 -18.18
CA TYR A 39 -13.80 4.10 -18.01
C TYR A 39 -14.98 3.41 -17.30
N ARG A 40 -14.87 2.11 -16.96
CA ARG A 40 -15.95 1.32 -16.33
C ARG A 40 -16.05 1.49 -14.79
N GLN A 41 -15.23 2.31 -14.14
CA GLN A 41 -15.26 2.42 -12.66
C GLN A 41 -15.43 3.84 -12.15
N LEU A 42 -16.46 4.55 -12.62
CA LEU A 42 -16.97 5.75 -11.93
C LEU A 42 -18.34 5.45 -11.32
N LYS A 43 -18.40 4.48 -10.40
CA LYS A 43 -19.49 4.42 -9.42
C LYS A 43 -19.22 5.47 -8.34
N MET A 44 -19.60 6.72 -8.64
CA MET A 44 -19.66 7.81 -7.66
C MET A 44 -20.82 7.54 -6.69
N GLY A 45 -20.60 6.65 -5.72
CA GLY A 45 -21.52 6.27 -4.66
C GLY A 45 -20.99 6.70 -3.29
N HIS A 46 -20.78 8.00 -3.07
CA HIS A 46 -20.29 8.55 -1.79
C HIS A 46 -21.41 8.90 -0.80
N HIS A 47 -22.65 8.44 -1.03
CA HIS A 47 -23.81 8.76 -0.20
C HIS A 47 -24.67 7.53 0.09
N PHE A 48 -25.22 7.47 1.31
CA PHE A 48 -26.19 6.45 1.73
C PHE A 48 -27.32 6.34 0.71
N GLY A 49 -27.62 5.11 0.28
CA GLY A 49 -28.58 4.80 -0.79
C GLY A 49 -27.95 4.39 -2.13
N ASN A 50 -26.72 4.83 -2.44
CA ASN A 50 -26.03 4.55 -3.71
C ASN A 50 -24.66 3.86 -3.57
N LEU A 51 -24.36 3.20 -2.43
CA LEU A 51 -23.08 2.53 -2.21
C LEU A 51 -22.97 1.23 -3.00
N GLU A 52 -23.84 0.25 -2.68
CA GLU A 52 -23.75 -1.10 -3.21
C GLU A 52 -25.09 -1.83 -3.15
N ARG A 53 -25.32 -2.76 -4.08
CA ARG A 53 -26.52 -3.59 -4.12
C ARG A 53 -26.29 -4.89 -3.34
N VAL A 54 -26.58 -4.87 -2.03
CA VAL A 54 -26.60 -6.06 -1.18
C VAL A 54 -28.00 -6.67 -1.16
N ARG A 55 -28.13 -8.00 -1.25
CA ARG A 55 -29.42 -8.71 -1.17
C ARG A 55 -29.36 -9.81 -0.11
N HIS A 56 -30.45 -10.02 0.61
CA HIS A 56 -30.65 -11.12 1.57
C HIS A 56 -29.62 -11.21 2.72
N VAL A 57 -29.23 -10.07 3.29
CA VAL A 57 -28.43 -10.03 4.53
C VAL A 57 -29.33 -9.54 5.66
N ILE A 58 -29.52 -10.38 6.68
CA ILE A 58 -30.32 -10.04 7.87
C ILE A 58 -29.34 -9.80 9.03
N THR A 59 -29.42 -8.63 9.65
CA THR A 59 -28.58 -8.24 10.80
C THR A 59 -29.45 -7.94 12.00
N TYR A 60 -29.10 -8.48 13.16
CA TYR A 60 -29.79 -8.22 14.43
C TYR A 60 -28.95 -7.32 15.31
N SER A 61 -29.60 -6.40 16.02
CA SER A 61 -28.98 -5.52 17.00
C SER A 61 -29.86 -5.41 18.24
N LEU A 62 -29.23 -5.17 19.39
CA LEU A 62 -29.91 -4.94 20.67
C LEU A 62 -29.76 -3.46 21.06
N SER A 63 -30.75 -2.88 21.75
CA SER A 63 -30.66 -1.51 22.26
C SER A 63 -29.43 -1.31 23.15
N PRO A 64 -28.71 -0.18 23.08
CA PRO A 64 -27.53 0.05 23.90
C PRO A 64 -27.83 0.07 25.41
N PHE A 65 -29.05 0.43 25.81
CA PHE A 65 -29.46 0.44 27.22
C PHE A 65 -29.70 -0.95 27.80
N GLU A 66 -29.83 -1.97 26.94
CA GLU A 66 -29.96 -3.38 27.31
C GLU A 66 -28.60 -4.10 27.32
N GLN A 67 -27.56 -3.46 26.79
CA GLN A 67 -26.21 -4.03 26.68
C GLN A 67 -25.31 -3.53 27.80
N LYS A 68 -24.36 -4.37 28.21
CA LYS A 68 -23.23 -3.93 29.06
C LYS A 68 -22.22 -3.20 28.17
N ALA A 69 -21.70 -2.06 28.63
CA ALA A 69 -20.69 -1.29 27.88
C ALA A 69 -19.37 -2.08 27.68
N PHE A 70 -18.96 -2.89 28.66
CA PHE A 70 -17.75 -3.72 28.59
C PHE A 70 -18.05 -5.19 28.94
N PRO A 71 -18.64 -5.96 28.01
CA PRO A 71 -18.90 -7.37 28.24
C PRO A 71 -17.61 -8.20 28.10
N ASN A 72 -17.45 -9.22 28.95
CA ASN A 72 -16.38 -10.23 28.85
C ASN A 72 -14.95 -9.69 28.77
N TYR A 73 -14.64 -8.62 29.49
CA TYR A 73 -13.33 -7.96 29.44
C TYR A 73 -12.16 -8.92 29.73
N PHE A 74 -12.22 -9.66 30.84
CA PHE A 74 -11.15 -10.59 31.22
C PHE A 74 -11.15 -11.87 30.39
N THR A 75 -12.34 -12.45 30.13
CA THR A 75 -12.46 -13.75 29.45
C THR A 75 -12.20 -13.69 27.95
N LYS A 76 -12.56 -12.58 27.29
CA LYS A 76 -12.45 -12.44 25.83
C LYS A 76 -11.56 -11.27 25.41
N GLY A 77 -11.61 -10.14 26.14
CA GLY A 77 -10.81 -8.96 25.83
C GLY A 77 -9.31 -9.23 25.91
N ILE A 78 -8.82 -9.67 27.09
CA ILE A 78 -7.39 -9.90 27.33
C ILE A 78 -6.81 -11.00 26.40
N PRO A 79 -7.44 -12.18 26.23
CA PRO A 79 -6.92 -13.18 25.30
C PRO A 79 -6.89 -12.71 23.85
N ASN A 80 -7.86 -11.90 23.42
CA ASN A 80 -7.86 -11.34 22.07
C ASN A 80 -6.79 -10.26 21.90
N LEU A 81 -6.55 -9.42 22.91
CA LEU A 81 -5.44 -8.46 22.92
C LEU A 81 -4.09 -9.17 22.80
N TRP A 82 -3.87 -10.20 23.61
CA TRP A 82 -2.64 -11.00 23.57
C TRP A 82 -2.43 -11.66 22.20
N ARG A 83 -3.49 -12.24 21.62
CA ARG A 83 -3.45 -12.80 20.26
C ARG A 83 -3.04 -11.75 19.22
N ARG A 84 -3.58 -10.52 19.31
CA ARG A 84 -3.22 -9.40 18.42
C ARG A 84 -1.77 -8.97 18.63
N PHE A 85 -1.33 -8.82 19.88
CA PHE A 85 0.05 -8.46 20.22
C PHE A 85 1.06 -9.47 19.65
N ARG A 86 0.86 -10.77 19.94
CA ARG A 86 1.73 -11.84 19.44
C ARG A 86 1.84 -11.86 17.91
N SER A 87 0.75 -11.55 17.20
CA SER A 87 0.76 -11.54 15.73
C SER A 87 1.60 -10.42 15.11
N GLN A 88 1.88 -9.36 15.88
CA GLN A 88 2.59 -8.17 15.41
C GLN A 88 4.00 -8.03 15.99
N VAL A 89 4.24 -8.56 17.20
CA VAL A 89 5.52 -8.37 17.90
C VAL A 89 6.72 -8.80 17.05
N PHE A 90 6.62 -9.90 16.31
CA PHE A 90 7.73 -10.37 15.45
C PHE A 90 7.90 -9.59 14.15
N LYS A 91 6.92 -8.78 13.75
CA LYS A 91 7.05 -7.88 12.59
C LYS A 91 7.66 -6.55 13.00
N VAL A 92 7.35 -6.09 14.21
CA VAL A 92 7.67 -4.75 14.68
C VAL A 92 8.93 -4.74 15.55
N ALA A 93 9.12 -5.72 16.44
CA ALA A 93 10.23 -5.73 17.39
C ALA A 93 11.62 -5.90 16.75
N PRO A 94 11.84 -6.76 15.72
CA PRO A 94 13.18 -6.96 15.18
C PRO A 94 13.88 -5.68 14.69
N PRO A 95 13.26 -4.81 13.85
CA PRO A 95 13.92 -3.57 13.44
C PRO A 95 14.20 -2.61 14.61
N PHE A 96 13.34 -2.57 15.63
CA PHE A 96 13.58 -1.75 16.82
C PHE A 96 14.75 -2.28 17.66
N VAL A 97 14.87 -3.60 17.82
CA VAL A 97 15.99 -4.21 18.52
C VAL A 97 17.30 -3.92 17.79
N VAL A 98 17.32 -4.07 16.46
CA VAL A 98 18.51 -3.75 15.65
C VAL A 98 18.90 -2.27 15.80
N ALA A 99 17.93 -1.36 15.71
CA ALA A 99 18.19 0.07 15.90
C ALA A 99 18.77 0.38 17.30
N TYR A 100 18.25 -0.27 18.35
CA TYR A 100 18.75 -0.09 19.71
C TYR A 100 20.19 -0.61 19.88
N VAL A 101 20.51 -1.75 19.29
CA VAL A 101 21.87 -2.31 19.32
C VAL A 101 22.85 -1.42 18.57
N VAL A 102 22.48 -0.92 17.38
CA VAL A 102 23.32 0.01 16.62
C VAL A 102 23.52 1.32 17.39
N TYR A 103 22.48 1.84 18.03
CA TYR A 103 22.55 3.05 18.84
C TYR A 103 23.52 2.91 20.02
N THR A 104 23.40 1.82 20.77
CA THR A 104 24.28 1.56 21.94
C THR A 104 25.72 1.36 21.52
N TRP A 105 25.97 0.53 20.50
CA TRP A 105 27.30 0.34 19.94
C TRP A 105 27.92 1.65 19.42
N GLY A 106 27.14 2.46 18.69
CA GLY A 106 27.63 3.73 18.16
C GLY A 106 28.07 4.72 19.24
N ASN A 107 27.33 4.78 20.35
CA ASN A 107 27.68 5.63 21.48
C ASN A 107 28.93 5.12 22.22
N GLU A 108 29.01 3.80 22.46
CA GLU A 108 30.16 3.19 23.14
C GLU A 108 31.45 3.35 22.34
N GLU A 109 31.38 3.13 21.01
CA GLU A 109 32.54 3.28 20.13
C GLU A 109 32.96 4.74 20.00
N PHE A 110 32.01 5.68 19.93
CA PHE A 110 32.32 7.11 19.93
C PHE A 110 33.05 7.55 21.21
N GLU A 111 32.58 7.12 22.38
CA GLU A 111 33.24 7.40 23.65
C GLU A 111 34.61 6.71 23.76
N ARG A 112 34.78 5.50 23.20
CA ARG A 112 36.07 4.81 23.12
C ARG A 112 37.08 5.59 22.30
N LEU A 113 36.69 6.03 21.10
CA LEU A 113 37.55 6.77 20.17
C LEU A 113 37.90 8.17 20.66
N LYS A 114 37.07 8.76 21.51
CA LYS A 114 37.35 10.06 22.15
C LYS A 114 38.44 9.96 23.22
N ARG A 115 38.71 8.77 23.77
CA ARG A 115 39.78 8.59 24.75
C ARG A 115 41.14 8.55 24.08
N LYS A 116 42.13 9.17 24.71
CA LYS A 116 43.53 9.11 24.28
C LYS A 116 44.05 7.68 24.41
N ASN A 117 44.80 7.21 23.42
CA ASN A 117 45.48 5.93 23.46
C ASN A 117 46.85 6.10 24.17
N PRO A 118 47.13 5.39 25.27
CA PRO A 118 48.41 5.51 25.97
C PRO A 118 49.61 5.06 25.13
N ALA A 119 49.41 4.11 24.20
CA ALA A 119 50.48 3.57 23.35
C ALA A 119 51.08 4.61 22.37
N ASP A 120 50.35 5.70 22.10
CA ASP A 120 50.81 6.74 21.19
C ASP A 120 51.89 7.64 21.84
N PHE A 121 52.07 7.57 23.16
CA PHE A 121 53.01 8.41 23.93
C PHE A 121 54.22 7.64 24.46
N GLU A 122 54.40 6.37 24.09
CA GLU A 122 55.46 5.50 24.64
C GLU A 122 56.86 5.82 24.07
N ASN A 123 56.94 6.47 22.90
CA ASN A 123 58.20 6.80 22.20
C ASN A 123 58.38 8.30 21.92
N ASP A 124 57.60 9.16 22.58
CA ASP A 124 57.78 10.62 22.54
C ASP A 124 58.83 11.00 23.62
N GLU A 125 60.11 10.92 23.25
CA GLU A 125 61.25 11.56 23.95
C GLU A 125 61.81 12.73 23.14
#